data_AF-A0A2H0UTE8-F1
#
_entry.id   AF-A0A2H0UTE8-F1
#
_cell.length_a   1.000
_cell.length_b   1.000
_cell.length_c   1.000
_cell.angle_alpha   90.00
_cell.angle_beta   90.00
_cell.angle_gamma   90.00
#
_symmetry.space_group_name_H-M   'P 1'
#
loop_
_entity.id
_entity.type
_entity.pdbx_description
1 polymer ?
#
loop_
_entity_poly.entity_id
_entity_poly.type
_entity_poly.pdbx_seq_one_letter_code
_entity_poly.pdbx_strand_id
1 'polypeptide(L)'
;MGVFNHKAHTAIPGDTCVDGILEFENDTHGAIQSVNVKNYSLFEIRLLGAKMDVFIRDMGLTVEHVPAEPSQRFSGFTELNIAHRGSAHRPETGESQFGAFVDHVVAVLNGTEFPTSTGEDALGVLKVLSALKKSAQNEGAKTIV
;
A
#
# COMPACT_ATOMS: atom_id res chain seq x y z
N MET A 1 11.98 -6.13 -10.33
CA MET A 1 12.20 -7.54 -10.00
C MET A 1 11.00 -8.01 -9.21
N GLY A 2 10.11 -8.83 -9.80
CA GLY A 2 8.96 -9.40 -9.10
C GLY A 2 9.34 -10.75 -8.50
N VAL A 3 9.01 -11.04 -7.24
CA VAL A 3 9.28 -12.34 -6.62
C VAL A 3 7.95 -13.02 -6.40
N PHE A 4 7.69 -14.16 -7.04
CA PHE A 4 6.57 -14.99 -6.59
C PHE A 4 6.94 -15.69 -5.31
N ASN A 5 6.02 -15.62 -4.37
CA ASN A 5 6.04 -16.50 -3.23
C ASN A 5 5.58 -17.90 -3.65
N HIS A 6 6.44 -18.64 -4.35
CA HIS A 6 6.17 -20.02 -4.80
C HIS A 6 6.00 -21.01 -3.63
N LYS A 7 6.40 -20.61 -2.42
CA LYS A 7 6.21 -21.41 -1.21
C LYS A 7 4.99 -20.89 -0.47
N ALA A 8 4.07 -21.78 -0.12
CA ALA A 8 2.79 -21.53 0.58
C ALA A 8 2.90 -20.95 2.00
N HIS A 9 4.03 -20.34 2.39
CA HIS A 9 4.20 -19.78 3.72
C HIS A 9 3.37 -18.50 3.95
N THR A 10 3.00 -17.77 2.90
CA THR A 10 2.15 -16.58 2.99
C THR A 10 0.80 -16.70 2.29
N ALA A 11 0.59 -17.66 1.37
CA ALA A 11 -0.70 -17.84 0.69
C ALA A 11 -1.55 -18.95 1.33
N ILE A 12 -2.87 -18.73 1.44
CA ILE A 12 -3.81 -19.77 1.82
C ILE A 12 -4.01 -20.73 0.63
N PRO A 13 -4.19 -22.04 0.82
CA PRO A 13 -4.60 -22.92 -0.27
C PRO A 13 -5.87 -22.40 -0.97
N GLY A 14 -5.78 -22.13 -2.28
CA GLY A 14 -6.86 -21.55 -3.08
C GLY A 14 -6.82 -20.02 -3.21
N ASP A 15 -5.90 -19.35 -2.52
CA ASP A 15 -5.66 -17.91 -2.62
C ASP A 15 -4.29 -17.64 -3.26
N THR A 16 -4.16 -16.52 -3.97
CA THR A 16 -2.92 -16.10 -4.63
C THR A 16 -2.38 -14.84 -3.96
N CYS A 17 -1.32 -14.99 -3.18
CA CYS A 17 -0.53 -13.84 -2.72
C CYS A 17 0.42 -13.39 -3.83
N VAL A 18 0.52 -12.07 -4.02
CA VAL A 18 1.45 -11.46 -4.97
C VAL A 18 2.37 -10.52 -4.22
N ASP A 19 3.67 -10.73 -4.39
CA ASP A 19 4.72 -9.85 -3.91
C ASP A 19 5.44 -9.27 -5.13
N GLY A 20 5.93 -8.04 -5.02
CA GLY A 20 6.61 -7.43 -6.15
C GLY A 20 7.15 -6.04 -5.88
N ILE A 21 7.97 -5.60 -6.83
CA ILE A 21 8.48 -4.23 -6.90
C ILE A 21 7.84 -3.57 -8.12
N LEU A 22 7.24 -2.41 -7.90
CA LEU A 22 6.67 -1.53 -8.91
C LEU A 22 7.61 -0.34 -9.14
N GLU A 23 7.70 0.09 -10.38
CA GLU A 23 8.40 1.29 -10.82
C GLU A 23 7.40 2.12 -11.60
N PHE A 24 7.22 3.37 -11.19
CA PHE A 24 6.29 4.32 -11.80
C PHE A 24 7.04 5.24 -12.77
N GLU A 25 6.33 5.83 -13.73
CA GLU A 25 6.93 6.73 -14.74
C GLU A 25 7.64 7.95 -14.15
N ASN A 26 7.30 8.34 -12.93
CA ASN A 26 7.90 9.45 -12.20
C ASN A 26 9.07 9.03 -11.29
N ASP A 27 9.70 7.88 -11.57
CA ASP A 27 10.78 7.28 -10.78
C ASP A 27 10.41 6.91 -9.33
N THR A 28 9.12 6.95 -8.97
CA THR A 28 8.67 6.38 -7.69
C THR A 28 8.78 4.87 -7.74
N HIS A 29 9.17 4.26 -6.63
CA HIS A 29 9.27 2.82 -6.49
C HIS A 29 8.37 2.35 -5.34
N GLY A 30 7.68 1.25 -5.55
CA GLY A 30 6.84 0.61 -4.54
C GLY A 30 7.26 -0.83 -4.33
N ALA A 31 7.18 -1.31 -3.09
CA ALA A 31 7.21 -2.73 -2.79
C ALA A 31 5.84 -3.14 -2.26
N ILE A 32 5.30 -4.22 -2.80
CA ILE A 32 4.04 -4.81 -2.35
C ILE A 32 4.35 -6.19 -1.80
N GLN A 33 3.76 -6.49 -0.65
CA GLN A 33 3.78 -7.81 -0.06
C GLN A 33 2.37 -8.20 0.35
N SER A 34 1.95 -9.39 -0.06
CA SER A 34 0.71 -10.01 0.37
C SER A 34 1.02 -11.04 1.47
N VAL A 35 0.24 -11.01 2.55
CA VAL A 35 0.40 -11.93 3.69
C VAL A 35 -0.82 -12.84 3.84
N ASN A 36 -0.65 -13.92 4.62
CA ASN A 36 -1.73 -14.88 4.86
C ASN A 36 -2.81 -14.25 5.75
N VAL A 37 -3.95 -13.88 5.16
CA VAL A 37 -5.04 -13.22 5.88
C VAL A 37 -5.71 -14.06 6.97
N LYS A 38 -5.53 -15.40 6.97
CA LYS A 38 -6.01 -16.26 8.07
C LYS A 38 -5.13 -16.18 9.32
N ASN A 39 -3.84 -15.89 9.13
CA ASN A 39 -2.88 -15.82 10.23
C ASN A 39 -2.70 -14.39 10.75
N TYR A 40 -2.91 -13.39 9.89
CA TYR A 40 -2.69 -11.98 10.19
C TYR A 40 -3.78 -11.12 9.56
N SER A 41 -4.39 -10.23 10.34
CA SER A 41 -5.14 -9.08 9.83
C SER A 41 -4.17 -7.91 9.72
N LEU A 42 -3.45 -7.83 8.60
CA LEU A 42 -2.42 -6.83 8.39
C LEU A 42 -2.73 -6.02 7.13
N PHE A 43 -2.82 -4.71 7.30
CA PHE A 43 -2.83 -3.75 6.21
C PHE A 43 -1.98 -2.57 6.64
N GLU A 44 -0.89 -2.36 5.90
CA GLU A 44 0.14 -1.39 6.21
C GLU A 44 0.61 -0.72 4.92
N ILE A 45 0.80 0.60 4.98
CA ILE A 45 1.37 1.40 3.89
C ILE A 45 2.43 2.30 4.51
N ARG A 46 3.66 2.19 4.01
CA ARG A 46 4.75 3.11 4.36
C ARG A 46 5.14 3.95 3.15
N LEU A 47 5.13 5.26 3.31
CA LEU A 47 5.48 6.24 2.31
C LEU A 47 6.77 6.94 2.76
N LEU A 48 7.85 6.72 2.02
CA LEU A 48 9.13 7.39 2.25
C LEU A 48 9.29 8.52 1.23
N GLY A 49 9.18 9.76 1.71
CA GLY A 49 9.35 10.96 0.91
C GLY A 49 10.60 11.75 1.30
N ALA A 50 10.96 12.74 0.48
CA ALA A 50 12.12 13.59 0.72
C ALA A 50 12.04 14.42 2.01
N LYS A 51 10.82 14.65 2.53
CA LYS A 51 10.56 15.51 3.70
C LYS A 51 10.11 14.73 4.93
N MET A 52 9.64 13.50 4.77
CA MET A 52 9.06 12.73 5.86
C MET A 52 8.89 11.25 5.50
N ASP A 53 8.82 10.44 6.54
CA ASP A 53 8.29 9.08 6.54
C ASP A 53 6.86 9.11 7.09
N VAL A 54 5.92 8.48 6.39
CA VAL A 54 4.54 8.29 6.85
C VAL A 54 4.26 6.81 6.89
N PHE A 55 3.78 6.31 8.03
CA PHE A 55 3.46 4.91 8.22
C PHE A 55 2.00 4.76 8.67
N ILE A 56 1.17 4.26 7.75
CA ILE A 56 -0.22 3.91 7.99
C ILE A 56 -0.26 2.43 8.35
N ARG A 57 -0.76 2.10 9.54
CA ARG A 57 -0.79 0.73 10.05
C ARG A 57 -2.05 0.45 10.85
N ASP A 58 -2.12 -0.74 11.44
CA ASP A 58 -3.27 -1.20 12.23
C ASP A 58 -4.58 -1.09 11.44
N MET A 59 -4.57 -1.64 10.21
CA MET A 59 -5.73 -1.59 9.31
C MET A 59 -6.17 -0.16 8.91
N GLY A 60 -5.22 0.77 8.88
CA GLY A 60 -5.48 2.17 8.55
C GLY A 60 -5.95 3.03 9.73
N LEU A 61 -6.01 2.48 10.94
CA LEU A 61 -6.44 3.21 12.14
C LEU A 61 -5.34 4.09 12.72
N THR A 62 -4.07 3.74 12.48
CA THR A 62 -2.92 4.47 13.01
C THR A 62 -2.14 5.10 11.85
N VAL A 63 -1.88 6.40 11.95
CA VAL A 63 -0.99 7.14 11.05
C VAL A 63 0.15 7.73 11.87
N GLU A 64 1.34 7.15 11.72
CA GLU A 64 2.57 7.69 12.26
C GLU A 64 3.27 8.54 11.20
N HIS A 65 3.95 9.61 11.62
CA HIS A 65 4.79 10.39 10.74
C HIS A 65 6.07 10.83 11.44
N VAL A 66 7.16 10.86 10.67
CA VAL A 66 8.46 11.32 11.14
C VAL A 66 9.05 12.29 10.13
N PRO A 67 9.27 13.56 10.48
CA PRO A 67 9.88 14.52 9.57
C PRO A 67 11.34 14.17 9.31
N ALA A 68 11.82 14.53 8.13
CA ALA A 68 13.21 14.39 7.73
C ALA A 68 13.98 15.70 8.00
N GLU A 69 15.24 15.59 8.41
CA GLU A 69 16.12 16.72 8.71
C GLU A 69 17.56 16.45 8.26
N PRO A 70 18.40 17.49 8.06
CA PRO A 70 19.82 17.29 7.79
C PRO A 70 20.50 16.51 8.92
N SER A 71 21.32 15.53 8.55
CA SER A 71 22.01 14.70 9.55
C SER A 71 23.02 15.51 10.32
N GLN A 72 22.97 15.39 11.66
CA GLN A 72 23.98 16.01 12.52
C GLN A 72 25.30 15.23 12.53
N ARG A 73 25.30 13.99 12.01
CA ARG A 73 26.46 13.08 12.04
C ARG A 73 27.20 13.03 10.71
N PHE A 74 26.49 13.19 9.61
CA PHE A 74 27.04 13.03 8.26
C PHE A 74 26.64 14.20 7.36
N SER A 75 27.63 15.00 6.93
CA SER A 75 27.38 16.13 6.03
C SER A 75 26.81 15.66 4.70
N GLY A 76 25.76 16.33 4.23
CA GLY A 76 25.08 16.02 2.97
C GLY A 76 24.04 14.89 3.04
N PHE A 77 23.82 14.30 4.22
CA PHE A 77 22.80 13.27 4.42
C PHE A 77 21.56 13.84 5.11
N THR A 78 20.42 13.20 4.87
CA THR A 78 19.16 13.46 5.56
C THR A 78 18.84 12.30 6.48
N GLU A 79 18.41 12.57 7.70
CA GLU A 79 17.96 11.57 8.67
C GLU A 79 16.54 11.84 9.15
N LEU A 80 15.90 10.82 9.74
CA LEU A 80 14.57 10.98 10.32
C LEU A 80 14.69 11.57 11.73
N ASN A 81 13.97 12.65 12.00
CA ASN A 81 13.92 13.26 13.32
C ASN A 81 12.97 12.47 14.22
N ILE A 82 13.48 11.39 14.81
CA ILE A 82 12.69 10.49 15.68
C ILE A 82 12.09 11.24 16.88
N ALA A 83 12.76 12.29 17.38
CA ALA A 83 12.28 13.09 18.49
C ALA A 83 10.98 13.87 18.17
N HIS A 84 10.72 14.13 16.88
CA HIS A 84 9.52 14.80 16.40
C HIS A 84 8.54 13.82 15.72
N ARG A 85 8.59 12.54 16.09
CA ARG A 85 7.57 11.57 15.65
C ARG A 85 6.19 11.98 16.16
N GLY A 86 5.25 12.15 15.24
CA GLY A 86 3.83 12.29 15.54
C GLY A 86 3.08 10.99 15.26
N SER A 87 1.94 10.81 15.94
CA SER A 87 1.01 9.73 15.68
C SER A 87 -0.41 10.20 15.88
N ALA A 88 -1.31 9.81 14.98
CA ALA A 88 -2.74 9.95 15.12
C ALA A 88 -3.36 8.55 15.08
N HIS A 89 -4.27 8.27 16.01
CA HIS A 89 -4.97 7.00 16.09
C HIS A 89 -6.48 7.26 16.09
N ARG A 90 -7.20 6.63 15.16
CA ARG A 90 -8.65 6.61 15.16
C ARG A 90 -9.11 5.52 16.13
N PRO A 91 -9.88 5.86 17.18
CA PRO A 91 -10.37 4.85 18.11
C PRO A 91 -11.29 3.84 17.41
N GLU A 92 -11.21 2.59 17.84
CA GLU A 92 -12.11 1.53 17.38
C GLU A 92 -13.53 1.80 17.89
N THR A 93 -14.40 2.24 16.99
CA THR A 93 -15.82 2.52 17.30
C THR A 93 -16.73 1.29 17.09
N GLY A 94 -16.18 0.17 16.60
CA GLY A 94 -16.95 -1.01 16.19
C GLY A 94 -17.76 -0.81 14.90
N GLU A 95 -17.59 0.33 14.22
CA GLU A 95 -18.22 0.62 12.94
C GLU A 95 -17.66 -0.25 11.82
N SER A 96 -18.53 -0.67 10.91
CA SER A 96 -18.10 -1.41 9.72
C SER A 96 -17.28 -0.51 8.80
N GLN A 97 -16.07 -0.95 8.43
CA GLN A 97 -15.26 -0.29 7.40
C GLN A 97 -16.01 -0.20 6.05
N PHE A 98 -16.96 -1.12 5.79
CA PHE A 98 -17.80 -1.09 4.60
C PHE A 98 -18.95 -0.09 4.66
N GLY A 99 -19.30 0.42 5.85
CA GLY A 99 -20.38 1.41 5.99
C GLY A 99 -20.10 2.67 5.17
N ALA A 100 -18.91 3.25 5.35
CA ALA A 100 -18.47 4.42 4.60
C ALA A 100 -18.42 4.17 3.08
N PHE A 101 -18.08 2.95 2.66
CA PHE A 101 -18.11 2.57 1.23
C PHE A 101 -19.54 2.57 0.68
N VAL A 102 -20.49 1.97 1.39
CA VAL A 102 -21.90 1.93 0.98
C VAL A 102 -22.48 3.36 0.93
N ASP A 103 -22.19 4.18 1.94
CA ASP A 103 -22.64 5.57 2.00
C ASP A 103 -22.13 6.37 0.79
N HIS A 104 -20.85 6.20 0.42
CA HIS A 104 -20.28 6.85 -0.76
C HIS A 104 -20.94 6.37 -2.06
N VAL A 105 -21.20 5.07 -2.21
CA VAL A 105 -21.89 4.54 -3.39
C VAL A 105 -23.30 5.15 -3.51
N VAL A 106 -24.04 5.24 -2.42
CA VAL A 106 -25.38 5.87 -2.40
C VAL A 106 -25.28 7.35 -2.77
N ALA A 107 -24.30 8.08 -2.22
CA ALA A 107 -24.08 9.48 -2.54
C ALA A 107 -23.79 9.71 -4.03
N VAL A 108 -22.97 8.86 -4.64
CA VAL A 108 -22.67 8.91 -6.09
C VAL A 108 -23.92 8.61 -6.91
N LEU A 109 -24.70 7.58 -6.56
CA LEU A 109 -25.95 7.25 -7.25
C LEU A 109 -27.01 8.36 -7.14
N ASN A 110 -27.00 9.10 -6.04
CA ASN A 110 -27.88 10.26 -5.85
C ASN A 110 -27.35 11.55 -6.51
N GLY A 111 -26.15 11.51 -7.11
CA GLY A 111 -25.52 12.67 -7.77
C GLY A 111 -25.01 13.74 -6.80
N THR A 112 -24.85 13.41 -5.51
CA THR A 112 -24.32 14.35 -4.51
C THR A 112 -22.80 14.30 -4.41
N GLU A 113 -22.19 13.23 -4.88
CA GLU A 113 -20.74 13.06 -4.94
C GLU A 113 -20.30 12.45 -6.29
N PHE A 114 -19.00 12.53 -6.57
CA PHE A 114 -18.36 11.85 -7.69
C PHE A 114 -17.64 10.58 -7.21
N PRO A 115 -17.57 9.52 -8.03
CA PRO A 115 -16.86 8.31 -7.64
C PRO A 115 -15.38 8.61 -7.35
N THR A 116 -14.91 8.17 -6.18
CA THR A 116 -13.49 8.26 -5.78
C THR A 116 -12.58 7.27 -6.52
N SER A 117 -13.18 6.21 -7.08
CA SER A 117 -12.52 5.23 -7.96
C SER A 117 -13.51 4.80 -9.04
N THR A 118 -13.02 4.66 -10.26
CA THR A 118 -13.80 4.31 -11.45
C THR A 118 -13.50 2.89 -11.95
N GLY A 119 -14.21 2.45 -12.98
CA GLY A 119 -13.93 1.17 -13.65
C GLY A 119 -12.58 1.18 -14.37
N GLU A 120 -12.16 2.34 -14.88
CA GLU A 120 -10.87 2.57 -15.51
C GLU A 120 -9.72 2.40 -14.52
N ASP A 121 -9.89 2.91 -13.28
CA ASP A 121 -8.91 2.71 -12.20
C ASP A 121 -8.77 1.23 -11.83
N ALA A 122 -9.91 0.53 -11.70
CA ALA A 122 -9.93 -0.90 -11.42
C ALA A 122 -9.26 -1.71 -12.56
N LEU A 123 -9.49 -1.33 -13.82
CA LEU A 123 -8.81 -1.94 -14.96
C LEU A 123 -7.30 -1.70 -14.92
N GLY A 124 -6.85 -0.50 -14.51
CA GLY A 124 -5.44 -0.19 -14.28
C GLY A 124 -4.81 -1.14 -13.26
N VAL A 125 -5.45 -1.31 -12.11
CA VAL A 125 -5.01 -2.25 -11.06
C VAL A 125 -4.95 -3.69 -11.60
N LEU A 126 -5.96 -4.14 -12.34
CA LEU A 126 -5.98 -5.49 -12.92
C LEU A 126 -4.83 -5.73 -13.91
N LYS A 127 -4.45 -4.72 -14.70
CA LYS A 127 -3.29 -4.81 -15.59
C LYS A 127 -1.99 -4.97 -14.81
N VAL A 128 -1.82 -4.23 -13.72
CA VAL A 128 -0.66 -4.36 -12.82
C VAL A 128 -0.61 -5.76 -12.20
N LEU A 129 -1.72 -6.27 -11.67
CA LEU A 129 -1.79 -7.63 -11.11
C LEU A 129 -1.46 -8.71 -12.16
N SER A 130 -1.96 -8.55 -13.39
CA SER A 130 -1.65 -9.44 -14.50
C SER A 130 -0.16 -9.41 -14.87
N ALA A 131 0.45 -8.22 -14.88
CA ALA A 131 1.88 -8.06 -15.14
C ALA A 131 2.75 -8.62 -14.02
N LEU A 132 2.36 -8.48 -12.75
CA LEU A 132 3.06 -9.10 -11.62
C LEU A 132 3.01 -10.63 -11.73
N LYS A 133 1.85 -11.19 -12.08
CA LYS A 133 1.69 -12.62 -12.37
C LYS A 133 2.61 -13.08 -13.52
N LYS A 134 2.61 -12.35 -14.63
CA LYS A 134 3.45 -12.65 -15.80
C LYS A 134 4.95 -12.54 -15.48
N SER A 135 5.35 -11.47 -14.79
CA SER A 135 6.72 -11.24 -14.32
C SER A 135 7.23 -12.46 -13.57
N ALA A 136 6.43 -13.00 -12.68
CA ALA A 136 6.86 -14.10 -11.85
C ALA A 136 6.83 -15.47 -12.53
N GLN A 137 5.89 -15.70 -13.45
CA GLN A 137 5.95 -16.86 -14.35
C GLN A 137 7.24 -16.85 -15.18
N ASN A 138 7.83 -15.67 -15.41
CA ASN A 138 9.11 -15.47 -16.10
C ASN A 138 10.26 -15.21 -15.11
N GLU A 139 10.29 -15.91 -13.97
CA GLU A 139 11.39 -15.87 -12.99
C GLU A 139 11.72 -14.45 -12.48
N GLY A 140 10.72 -13.57 -12.43
CA GLY A 140 10.85 -12.21 -11.90
C GLY A 140 11.30 -11.15 -12.90
N ALA A 141 11.30 -11.48 -14.19
CA ALA A 141 11.62 -10.55 -15.28
C ALA A 141 10.70 -9.32 -15.30
N LYS A 142 11.27 -8.12 -15.53
CA LYS A 142 10.52 -6.86 -15.63
C LYS A 142 9.44 -6.97 -16.71
N THR A 143 8.22 -6.61 -16.35
CA THR A 143 7.07 -6.52 -17.27
C THR A 143 6.57 -5.08 -17.27
N ILE A 144 6.34 -4.52 -18.46
CA ILE A 144 5.81 -3.17 -18.64
C ILE A 144 4.30 -3.27 -18.83
N VAL A 145 3.56 -2.36 -18.20
CA VAL A 145 2.09 -2.26 -18.23
C VAL A 145 1.67 -1.09 -19.09
#